data_AF-A0A4Y8LTD6-F1
#
_entry.id   AF-A0A4Y8LTD6-F1
#
_cell.length_a   1.000
_cell.length_b   1.000
_cell.length_c   1.000
_cell.angle_alpha   90.00
_cell.angle_beta   90.00
_cell.angle_gamma   90.00
#
_symmetry.space_group_name_H-M   'P 1'
#
loop_
_entity.id
_entity.type
_entity.pdbx_description
1 polymer ?
#
loop_
_entity_poly.entity_id
_entity_poly.type
_entity_poly.pdbx_seq_one_letter_code
_entity_poly.pdbx_strand_id
1 'polypeptide(L)'
;MSRLKGFTGERMLLLVLWGAVIGFMLLIVVAAWPNYWIYVASEATPLTWLESLLLVLTAAVTGLVAYLEGLTGKSSRRDVLGWLIVAAAFAWLALDERFALHERIRDRFLKPTGIKILPWMEEGDWIILIYMAFGLAALWGIWRLIGDNRSSRLFLIVALLLAICSVGMDTIHIRSLDKGTERLLQSLEEGVETLAMTSFLSAFLCVWMGKIRSLAVAAKEASRRPDML
;
A
#
# COMPACT_ATOMS: atom_id res chain seq x y z
N MET A 1 5.05 -30.19 -18.65
CA MET A 1 6.21 -29.58 -17.95
C MET A 1 6.53 -28.12 -18.38
N SER A 2 5.64 -27.37 -19.07
CA SER A 2 5.90 -25.98 -19.51
C SER A 2 5.39 -24.88 -18.57
N ARG A 3 4.70 -25.20 -17.47
CA ARG A 3 4.14 -24.21 -16.51
C ARG A 3 5.19 -23.52 -15.61
N LEU A 4 6.45 -23.96 -15.62
CA LEU A 4 7.46 -23.51 -14.65
C LEU A 4 8.24 -22.25 -15.07
N LYS A 5 8.32 -21.90 -16.36
CA LYS A 5 9.17 -20.79 -16.81
C LYS A 5 8.60 -19.38 -16.54
N GLY A 6 7.28 -19.22 -16.45
CA GLY A 6 6.64 -17.93 -16.13
C GLY A 6 6.69 -17.55 -14.66
N PHE A 7 7.00 -18.50 -13.78
CA PHE A 7 6.97 -18.31 -12.32
C PHE A 7 8.23 -17.63 -11.77
N THR A 8 9.33 -17.65 -12.54
CA THR A 8 10.63 -17.14 -12.08
C THR A 8 10.69 -15.60 -12.08
N GLY A 9 10.15 -14.95 -13.11
CA GLY A 9 10.25 -13.48 -13.27
C GLY A 9 9.41 -12.70 -12.24
N GLU A 10 8.17 -13.12 -12.01
CA GLU A 10 7.28 -12.53 -11.01
C GLU A 10 7.86 -12.64 -9.60
N ARG A 11 8.37 -13.83 -9.23
CA ARG A 11 9.05 -14.03 -7.95
C ARG A 11 10.29 -13.15 -7.82
N MET A 12 11.09 -13.06 -8.87
CA MET A 12 12.31 -12.24 -8.86
C MET A 12 11.98 -10.75 -8.68
N LEU A 13 10.95 -10.25 -9.37
CA LEU A 13 10.50 -8.86 -9.20
C LEU A 13 10.06 -8.59 -7.75
N LEU A 14 9.25 -9.49 -7.18
CA LEU A 14 8.82 -9.36 -5.78
C LEU A 14 10.02 -9.45 -4.82
N LEU A 15 10.94 -10.39 -5.02
CA LEU A 15 12.15 -10.50 -4.19
C LEU A 15 13.01 -9.23 -4.26
N VAL A 16 13.17 -8.65 -5.44
CA VAL A 16 13.91 -7.38 -5.61
C VAL A 16 13.18 -6.23 -4.92
N LEU A 17 11.86 -6.13 -5.07
CA LEU A 17 11.06 -5.10 -4.39
C LEU A 17 11.22 -5.19 -2.87
N TRP A 18 10.95 -6.36 -2.30
CA TRP A 18 11.03 -6.58 -0.86
C TRP A 18 12.47 -6.42 -0.33
N GLY A 19 13.46 -6.94 -1.05
CA GLY A 19 14.87 -6.78 -0.71
C GLY A 19 15.32 -5.33 -0.74
N ALA A 20 14.85 -4.53 -1.71
CA ALA A 20 15.15 -3.11 -1.80
C ALA A 20 14.52 -2.31 -0.65
N VAL A 21 13.24 -2.57 -0.33
CA VAL A 21 12.55 -1.89 0.78
C VAL A 21 13.20 -2.22 2.12
N ILE A 22 13.37 -3.51 2.43
CA ILE A 22 14.00 -3.95 3.69
C ILE A 22 15.45 -3.44 3.76
N GLY A 23 16.20 -3.55 2.66
CA GLY A 23 17.56 -3.05 2.58
C GLY A 23 17.66 -1.55 2.84
N PHE A 24 16.72 -0.76 2.30
CA PHE A 24 16.65 0.68 2.55
C PHE A 24 16.34 0.99 4.02
N MET A 25 15.34 0.33 4.62
CA MET A 25 15.00 0.50 6.04
C MET A 25 16.19 0.18 6.96
N LEU A 26 16.91 -0.92 6.69
CA LEU A 26 18.10 -1.26 7.45
C LEU A 26 19.23 -0.23 7.24
N LEU A 27 19.42 0.23 6.01
CA LEU A 27 20.44 1.22 5.68
C LEU A 27 20.21 2.53 6.45
N ILE A 28 18.99 3.05 6.49
CA ILE A 28 18.70 4.33 7.20
C ILE A 28 18.86 4.19 8.72
N VAL A 29 18.51 3.03 9.29
CA VAL A 29 18.72 2.74 10.72
C VAL A 29 20.22 2.70 11.05
N VAL A 30 21.02 2.00 10.25
CA VAL A 30 22.47 1.91 10.44
C VAL A 30 23.14 3.27 10.23
N ALA A 31 22.72 4.03 9.22
CA ALA A 31 23.30 5.33 8.88
C ALA A 31 23.10 6.38 9.97
N ALA A 32 21.99 6.32 10.70
CA ALA A 32 21.67 7.27 11.77
C ALA A 32 21.94 6.74 13.19
N TRP A 33 22.56 5.57 13.36
CA TRP A 33 22.80 4.99 14.68
C TRP A 33 23.70 5.89 15.58
N PRO A 34 23.39 6.09 16.88
CA PRO A 34 22.28 5.50 17.64
C PRO A 34 20.96 6.28 17.54
N ASN A 35 20.94 7.41 16.82
CA ASN A 35 19.79 8.30 16.66
C ASN A 35 18.87 7.91 15.50
N TYR A 36 18.68 6.62 15.25
CA TYR A 36 17.97 6.10 14.06
C TYR A 36 16.58 6.72 13.84
N TRP A 37 15.88 7.08 14.93
CA TRP A 37 14.55 7.69 14.92
C TRP A 37 14.48 8.98 14.07
N ILE A 38 15.59 9.71 13.89
CA ILE A 38 15.59 10.94 13.08
C ILE A 38 15.35 10.68 11.59
N TYR A 39 15.54 9.45 11.12
CA TYR A 39 15.31 9.03 9.73
C TYR A 39 14.12 8.09 9.57
N VAL A 40 13.44 7.75 10.66
CA VAL A 40 12.34 6.78 10.68
C VAL A 40 11.04 7.43 11.16
N ALA A 41 11.06 8.08 12.33
CA ALA A 41 9.85 8.44 13.09
C ALA A 41 9.39 9.90 12.91
N SER A 42 9.78 10.59 11.84
CA SER A 42 9.42 12.00 11.63
C SER A 42 8.83 12.20 10.24
N GLU A 43 7.83 13.08 10.13
CA GLU A 43 7.11 13.39 8.88
C GLU A 43 8.02 13.80 7.69
N ALA A 44 9.23 14.30 7.97
CA ALA A 44 10.18 14.76 6.95
C ALA A 44 11.38 13.82 6.81
N THR A 45 11.15 12.51 6.89
CA THR A 45 12.22 11.51 6.88
C THR A 45 12.43 10.85 5.51
N PRO A 46 13.59 10.20 5.32
CA PRO A 46 13.80 9.28 4.20
C PRO A 46 12.78 8.12 4.16
N LEU A 47 12.26 7.66 5.31
CA LEU A 47 11.27 6.59 5.34
C LEU A 47 9.90 7.05 4.81
N THR A 48 9.41 8.19 5.29
CA THR A 48 8.18 8.84 4.78
C THR A 48 8.25 9.11 3.28
N TRP A 49 9.44 9.45 2.75
CA TRP A 49 9.65 9.56 1.31
C TRP A 49 9.49 8.22 0.57
N LEU A 50 10.04 7.14 1.13
CA LEU A 50 9.88 5.79 0.57
C LEU A 50 8.40 5.36 0.60
N GLU A 51 7.69 5.62 1.69
CA GLU A 51 6.26 5.31 1.84
C GLU A 51 5.41 6.05 0.82
N SER A 52 5.62 7.37 0.69
CA SER A 52 5.01 8.17 -0.37
C SER A 52 5.28 7.59 -1.76
N LEU A 53 6.52 7.14 -2.03
CA LEU A 53 6.89 6.51 -3.30
C LEU A 53 6.17 5.17 -3.51
N LEU A 54 6.08 4.32 -2.49
CA LEU A 54 5.36 3.04 -2.55
C LEU A 54 3.88 3.24 -2.87
N LEU A 55 3.24 4.26 -2.28
CA LEU A 55 1.86 4.64 -2.55
C LEU A 55 1.68 5.18 -3.98
N VAL A 56 2.59 6.02 -4.47
CA VAL A 56 2.59 6.49 -5.88
C VAL A 56 2.74 5.33 -6.86
N LEU A 57 3.67 4.41 -6.59
CA LEU A 57 3.85 3.22 -7.42
C LEU A 57 2.60 2.33 -7.40
N THR A 58 1.94 2.22 -6.24
CA THR A 58 0.67 1.49 -6.11
C THR A 58 -0.43 2.14 -6.95
N ALA A 59 -0.56 3.46 -6.89
CA ALA A 59 -1.49 4.22 -7.73
C ALA A 59 -1.18 4.03 -9.22
N ALA A 60 0.09 4.08 -9.61
CA ALA A 60 0.52 3.88 -11.00
C ALA A 60 0.19 2.47 -11.50
N VAL A 61 0.51 1.42 -10.73
CA VAL A 61 0.22 0.03 -11.11
C VAL A 61 -1.27 -0.22 -11.24
N THR A 62 -2.09 0.30 -10.32
CA THR A 62 -3.56 0.15 -10.40
C THR A 62 -4.16 0.96 -11.55
N GLY A 63 -3.61 2.13 -11.88
CA GLY A 63 -3.94 2.87 -13.09
C GLY A 63 -3.58 2.13 -14.38
N LEU A 64 -2.42 1.46 -14.42
CA LEU A 64 -2.03 0.59 -15.55
C LEU A 64 -2.97 -0.61 -15.67
N VAL A 65 -3.43 -1.19 -14.56
CA VAL A 65 -4.45 -2.24 -14.58
C VAL A 65 -5.74 -1.70 -15.20
N ALA A 66 -6.24 -0.53 -14.77
CA ALA A 66 -7.43 0.09 -15.35
C ALA A 66 -7.29 0.31 -16.87
N TYR A 67 -6.12 0.79 -17.31
CA TYR A 67 -5.81 1.00 -18.72
C TYR A 67 -5.87 -0.31 -19.52
N LEU A 68 -5.26 -1.39 -19.02
CA LEU A 68 -5.32 -2.70 -19.66
C LEU A 68 -6.76 -3.24 -19.74
N GLU A 69 -7.56 -3.09 -18.68
CA GLU A 69 -8.97 -3.49 -18.69
C GLU A 69 -9.74 -2.77 -19.79
N GLY A 70 -9.53 -1.46 -19.94
CA GLY A 70 -10.15 -0.65 -20.99
C GLY A 70 -9.71 -1.05 -22.40
N LEU A 71 -8.43 -1.37 -22.60
CA LEU A 71 -7.90 -1.80 -23.90
C LEU A 71 -8.48 -3.13 -24.38
N THR A 72 -8.68 -4.09 -23.48
CA THR A 72 -9.11 -5.44 -23.89
C THR A 72 -10.56 -5.51 -24.34
N GLY A 73 -11.40 -4.54 -23.94
CA GLY A 73 -12.85 -4.54 -24.19
C GLY A 73 -13.61 -5.70 -23.53
N LYS A 74 -12.93 -6.57 -22.77
CA LYS A 74 -13.53 -7.74 -22.09
C LYS A 74 -14.11 -7.40 -20.72
N SER A 75 -13.66 -6.30 -20.14
CA SER A 75 -13.98 -5.91 -18.77
C SER A 75 -15.11 -4.89 -18.76
N SER A 76 -15.92 -4.93 -17.71
CA SER A 76 -17.04 -4.00 -17.61
C SER A 76 -16.54 -2.57 -17.36
N ARG A 77 -17.31 -1.56 -17.75
CA ARG A 77 -17.02 -0.16 -17.42
C ARG A 77 -16.89 0.04 -15.90
N ARG A 78 -17.61 -0.76 -15.11
CA ARG A 78 -17.54 -0.73 -13.64
C ARG A 78 -16.18 -1.19 -13.12
N ASP A 79 -15.56 -2.18 -13.75
CA ASP A 79 -14.24 -2.68 -13.35
C ASP A 79 -13.15 -1.64 -13.63
N VAL A 80 -13.20 -1.01 -14.82
CA VAL A 80 -12.28 0.08 -15.18
C VAL A 80 -12.40 1.25 -14.20
N LEU A 81 -13.62 1.70 -13.91
CA LEU A 81 -13.86 2.76 -12.94
C LEU A 81 -13.42 2.36 -11.53
N GLY A 82 -13.64 1.10 -11.14
CA GLY A 82 -13.18 0.58 -9.85
C GLY A 82 -11.66 0.70 -9.69
N TRP A 83 -10.90 0.27 -10.70
CA TRP A 83 -9.44 0.42 -10.69
C TRP A 83 -8.97 1.87 -10.71
N LEU A 84 -9.66 2.77 -11.43
CA LEU A 84 -9.36 4.20 -11.40
C LEU A 84 -9.62 4.83 -10.02
N ILE A 85 -10.70 4.42 -9.35
CA ILE A 85 -10.99 4.86 -7.96
C ILE A 85 -9.90 4.38 -7.01
N VAL A 86 -9.45 3.13 -7.14
CA VAL A 86 -8.32 2.60 -6.34
C VAL A 86 -7.05 3.40 -6.61
N ALA A 87 -6.73 3.67 -7.87
CA ALA A 87 -5.56 4.47 -8.24
C ALA A 87 -5.63 5.88 -7.64
N ALA A 88 -6.79 6.55 -7.73
CA ALA A 88 -7.01 7.86 -7.14
C ALA A 88 -6.91 7.84 -5.61
N ALA A 89 -7.41 6.80 -4.96
CA ALA A 89 -7.32 6.63 -3.51
C ALA A 89 -5.86 6.48 -3.05
N PHE A 90 -5.06 5.65 -3.71
CA PHE A 90 -3.63 5.52 -3.39
C PHE A 90 -2.82 6.77 -3.72
N ALA A 91 -3.20 7.52 -4.78
CA ALA A 91 -2.60 8.82 -5.05
C ALA A 91 -2.94 9.85 -3.96
N TRP A 92 -4.17 9.84 -3.45
CA TRP A 92 -4.56 10.65 -2.30
C TRP A 92 -3.78 10.27 -1.04
N LEU A 93 -3.67 8.97 -0.73
CA LEU A 93 -2.87 8.49 0.40
C LEU A 93 -1.40 8.91 0.27
N ALA A 94 -0.81 8.86 -0.93
CA ALA A 94 0.56 9.32 -1.14
C ALA A 94 0.74 10.83 -0.85
N LEU A 95 -0.28 11.64 -1.17
CA LEU A 95 -0.27 13.07 -0.84
C LEU A 95 -0.46 13.28 0.66
N ASP A 96 -1.35 12.51 1.27
CA ASP A 96 -1.56 12.55 2.70
C ASP A 96 -0.27 12.20 3.46
N GLU A 97 0.40 11.11 3.09
CA GLU A 97 1.71 10.71 3.62
C GLU A 97 2.75 11.83 3.50
N ARG A 98 2.90 12.38 2.30
CA ARG A 98 3.92 13.40 2.04
C ARG A 98 3.66 14.72 2.77
N PHE A 99 2.39 15.05 3.01
CA PHE A 99 1.98 16.35 3.50
C PHE A 99 1.29 16.29 4.87
N ALA A 100 1.21 15.14 5.53
CA ALA A 100 0.52 14.94 6.79
C ALA A 100 -0.86 15.63 6.80
N LEU A 101 -1.69 15.41 5.76
CA LEU A 101 -2.94 16.16 5.62
C LEU A 101 -3.91 15.79 6.74
N HIS A 102 -4.01 14.51 7.08
CA HIS A 102 -4.85 14.02 8.17
C HIS A 102 -4.41 14.60 9.52
N GLU A 103 -3.11 14.75 9.76
CA GLU A 103 -2.60 15.39 10.98
C GLU A 103 -2.92 16.88 11.03
N ARG A 104 -2.77 17.61 9.92
CA ARG A 104 -3.16 19.02 9.84
C ARG A 104 -4.65 19.21 10.06
N ILE A 105 -5.47 18.29 9.57
CA ILE A 105 -6.92 18.30 9.82
C ILE A 105 -7.18 18.00 11.29
N ARG A 106 -6.56 16.96 11.85
CA ARG A 106 -6.62 16.61 13.27
C ARG A 106 -6.31 17.83 14.13
N ASP A 107 -5.13 18.41 13.98
CA ASP A 107 -4.61 19.42 14.89
C ASP A 107 -5.36 20.76 14.79
N ARG A 108 -5.77 21.16 13.57
CA ARG A 108 -6.43 22.45 13.36
C ARG A 108 -7.93 22.42 13.64
N PHE A 109 -8.61 21.32 13.32
CA PHE A 109 -10.07 21.28 13.34
C PHE A 109 -10.65 20.29 14.35
N LEU A 110 -10.00 19.14 14.56
CA LEU A 110 -10.58 18.07 15.40
C LEU A 110 -10.13 18.15 16.85
N LYS A 111 -8.83 18.41 17.08
CA LYS A 111 -8.25 18.55 18.41
C LYS A 111 -8.97 19.63 19.26
N PRO A 112 -9.30 20.83 18.73
CA PRO A 112 -10.05 21.84 19.49
C PRO A 112 -11.46 21.43 19.94
N THR A 113 -12.03 20.35 19.38
CA THR A 113 -13.34 19.84 19.82
C THR A 113 -13.28 19.09 21.16
N GLY A 114 -12.09 18.66 21.59
CA GLY A 114 -11.91 17.85 22.80
C GLY A 114 -12.51 16.44 22.72
N ILE A 115 -12.96 16.00 21.54
CA ILE A 115 -13.63 14.70 21.38
C ILE A 115 -12.59 13.57 21.34
N LYS A 116 -12.80 12.58 22.21
CA LYS A 116 -12.09 11.28 22.23
C LYS A 116 -13.12 10.16 22.10
N ILE A 117 -12.92 9.25 21.16
CA ILE A 117 -13.81 8.09 20.99
C ILE A 117 -13.38 6.92 21.90
N LEU A 118 -12.07 6.71 22.06
CA LEU A 118 -11.51 5.67 22.92
C LEU A 118 -10.71 6.30 24.06
N PRO A 119 -10.66 5.67 25.25
CA PRO A 119 -10.04 6.28 26.43
C PRO A 119 -8.51 6.42 26.34
N TRP A 120 -7.87 5.73 25.39
CA TRP A 120 -6.42 5.76 25.16
C TRP A 120 -5.98 6.59 23.95
N MET A 121 -6.91 7.26 23.24
CA MET A 121 -6.58 8.10 22.08
C MET A 121 -6.35 9.58 22.46
N GLU A 122 -5.59 10.32 21.65
CA GLU A 122 -5.58 11.79 21.75
C GLU A 122 -6.86 12.42 21.17
N GLU A 123 -7.05 13.69 21.49
CA GLU A 123 -8.15 14.50 20.98
C GLU A 123 -7.99 14.69 19.48
N GLY A 124 -8.99 14.26 18.70
CA GLY A 124 -8.99 14.38 17.23
C GLY A 124 -8.46 13.17 16.46
N ASP A 125 -7.82 12.19 17.11
CA ASP A 125 -7.28 10.98 16.44
C ASP A 125 -8.37 10.07 15.84
N TRP A 126 -9.65 10.33 16.16
CA TRP A 126 -10.76 9.58 15.59
C TRP A 126 -10.87 9.68 14.06
N ILE A 127 -10.17 10.63 13.42
CA ILE A 127 -10.03 10.67 11.96
C ILE A 127 -9.38 9.39 11.40
N ILE A 128 -8.42 8.79 12.12
CA ILE A 128 -7.76 7.55 11.71
C ILE A 128 -8.78 6.40 11.65
N LEU A 129 -9.71 6.34 12.61
CA LEU A 129 -10.80 5.36 12.62
C LEU A 129 -11.74 5.53 11.42
N ILE A 130 -11.95 6.77 10.98
CA ILE A 130 -12.73 7.05 9.77
C ILE A 130 -11.99 6.56 8.52
N TYR A 131 -10.68 6.81 8.42
CA TYR A 131 -9.85 6.33 7.32
C TYR A 131 -9.87 4.80 7.26
N MET A 132 -9.71 4.14 8.41
CA MET A 132 -9.85 2.70 8.55
C MET A 132 -11.23 2.20 8.08
N ALA A 133 -12.32 2.86 8.50
CA ALA A 133 -13.68 2.48 8.10
C ALA A 133 -13.89 2.59 6.59
N PHE A 134 -13.41 3.67 5.95
CA PHE A 134 -13.45 3.81 4.50
C PHE A 134 -12.58 2.77 3.79
N GLY A 135 -11.38 2.48 4.31
CA GLY A 135 -10.50 1.43 3.80
C GLY A 135 -11.15 0.05 3.84
N LEU A 136 -11.77 -0.31 4.97
CA LEU A 136 -12.51 -1.56 5.13
C LEU A 136 -13.73 -1.65 4.22
N ALA A 137 -14.46 -0.54 4.02
CA ALA A 137 -15.58 -0.50 3.08
C ALA A 137 -15.09 -0.69 1.63
N ALA A 138 -13.97 -0.08 1.26
CA ALA A 138 -13.35 -0.22 -0.06
C ALA A 138 -12.78 -1.63 -0.30
N LEU A 139 -12.32 -2.31 0.75
CA LEU A 139 -11.68 -3.62 0.67
C LEU A 139 -12.54 -4.65 -0.07
N TRP A 140 -13.86 -4.66 0.16
CA TRP A 140 -14.75 -5.58 -0.55
C TRP A 140 -14.77 -5.33 -2.07
N GLY A 141 -14.74 -4.06 -2.48
CA GLY A 141 -14.61 -3.67 -3.89
C GLY A 141 -13.28 -4.13 -4.48
N ILE A 142 -12.18 -3.86 -3.78
CA ILE A 142 -10.83 -4.29 -4.18
C ILE A 142 -10.75 -5.82 -4.29
N TRP A 143 -11.31 -6.55 -3.32
CA TRP A 143 -11.32 -8.00 -3.30
C TRP A 143 -12.00 -8.60 -4.54
N ARG A 144 -13.11 -8.00 -4.97
CA ARG A 144 -13.81 -8.37 -6.21
C ARG A 144 -12.98 -8.05 -7.45
N LEU A 145 -12.37 -6.87 -7.50
CA LEU A 145 -11.53 -6.43 -8.63
C LEU A 145 -10.30 -7.32 -8.84
N ILE A 146 -9.67 -7.80 -7.76
CA ILE A 146 -8.53 -8.72 -7.84
C ILE A 146 -8.91 -10.07 -8.46
N GLY A 147 -10.18 -10.47 -8.40
CA GLY A 147 -10.63 -11.77 -8.88
C GLY A 147 -9.94 -12.91 -8.15
N ASP A 148 -9.71 -14.05 -8.81
CA ASP A 148 -9.20 -15.28 -8.21
C ASP A 148 -7.66 -15.41 -8.15
N ASN A 149 -6.93 -14.30 -8.32
CA ASN A 149 -5.47 -14.33 -8.19
C ASN A 149 -5.06 -14.59 -6.73
N ARG A 150 -4.68 -15.83 -6.42
CA ARG A 150 -4.30 -16.28 -5.07
C ARG A 150 -3.13 -15.49 -4.48
N SER A 151 -2.11 -15.18 -5.28
CA SER A 151 -0.95 -14.40 -4.82
C SER A 151 -1.37 -12.98 -4.45
N SER A 152 -2.17 -12.33 -5.31
CA SER A 152 -2.71 -10.99 -5.03
C SER A 152 -3.57 -10.96 -3.77
N ARG A 153 -4.46 -11.95 -3.59
CA ARG A 153 -5.30 -12.06 -2.39
C ARG A 153 -4.48 -12.27 -1.12
N LEU A 154 -3.43 -13.10 -1.19
CA LEU A 154 -2.54 -13.32 -0.05
C LEU A 154 -1.85 -12.02 0.37
N PHE A 155 -1.24 -11.31 -0.60
CA PHE A 155 -0.61 -10.02 -0.31
C PHE A 155 -1.60 -8.96 0.19
N LEU A 156 -2.83 -8.94 -0.33
CA LEU A 156 -3.88 -8.03 0.16
C LEU A 156 -4.26 -8.34 1.62
N ILE A 157 -4.38 -9.62 1.99
CA ILE A 157 -4.65 -10.03 3.37
C ILE A 157 -3.49 -9.61 4.29
N VAL A 158 -2.25 -9.86 3.87
CA VAL A 158 -1.06 -9.45 4.64
C VAL A 158 -1.02 -7.93 4.80
N ALA A 159 -1.27 -7.17 3.73
CA ALA A 159 -1.34 -5.72 3.77
C ALA A 159 -2.41 -5.22 4.76
N LEU A 160 -3.60 -5.82 4.74
CA LEU A 160 -4.69 -5.50 5.66
C LEU A 160 -4.31 -5.77 7.12
N LEU A 161 -3.72 -6.93 7.40
CA LEU A 161 -3.31 -7.28 8.76
C LEU A 161 -2.24 -6.32 9.28
N LEU A 162 -1.24 -5.99 8.46
CA LEU A 162 -0.21 -5.01 8.82
C LEU A 162 -0.79 -3.61 9.03
N ALA A 163 -1.68 -3.15 8.14
CA ALA A 163 -2.33 -1.85 8.29
C ALA A 163 -3.20 -1.76 9.56
N ILE A 164 -3.93 -2.82 9.91
CA ILE A 164 -4.68 -2.88 11.18
C ILE A 164 -3.73 -2.82 12.38
N CYS A 165 -2.59 -3.53 12.30
CA CYS A 165 -1.57 -3.45 13.34
C CYS A 165 -1.03 -2.03 13.49
N SER A 166 -0.71 -1.34 12.39
CA SER A 166 -0.19 0.02 12.46
C SER A 166 -1.20 1.02 13.02
N VAL A 167 -2.43 1.02 12.50
CA VAL A 167 -3.52 1.84 13.06
C VAL A 167 -3.72 1.57 14.55
N GLY A 168 -3.56 0.30 14.97
CA GLY A 168 -3.60 -0.06 16.39
C GLY A 168 -2.48 0.57 17.21
N MET A 169 -1.26 0.64 16.66
CA MET A 169 -0.10 1.28 17.31
C MET A 169 -0.29 2.80 17.42
N ASP A 170 -0.75 3.44 16.34
CA ASP A 170 -1.02 4.90 16.28
C ASP A 170 -2.07 5.34 17.30
N THR A 171 -3.05 4.48 17.62
CA THR A 171 -4.07 4.82 18.62
C THR A 171 -3.57 4.89 20.06
N ILE A 172 -2.38 4.38 20.37
CA ILE A 172 -1.85 4.32 21.75
C ILE A 172 -1.29 5.68 22.14
N HIS A 173 -1.73 6.25 23.27
CA HIS A 173 -1.18 7.51 23.80
C HIS A 173 0.29 7.41 24.25
N ILE A 174 1.21 7.57 23.31
CA ILE A 174 2.66 7.35 23.47
C ILE A 174 3.30 8.37 24.43
N ARG A 175 2.71 9.57 24.62
CA ARG A 175 3.26 10.62 25.51
C ARG A 175 3.32 10.25 26.99
N SER A 176 2.76 9.10 27.37
CA SER A 176 2.88 8.55 28.72
C SER A 176 4.12 7.68 28.92
N LEU A 177 4.83 7.34 27.83
CA LEU A 177 6.01 6.49 27.83
C LEU A 177 7.30 7.32 27.98
N ASP A 178 8.40 6.66 28.33
CA ASP A 178 9.71 7.31 28.24
C ASP A 178 10.09 7.55 26.77
N LYS A 179 10.91 8.59 26.53
CA LYS A 179 11.31 9.01 25.18
C LYS A 179 11.98 7.89 24.37
N GLY A 180 12.67 6.95 25.01
CA GLY A 180 13.31 5.84 24.33
C GLY A 180 12.28 4.86 23.77
N THR A 181 11.31 4.50 24.61
CA THR A 181 10.18 3.64 24.22
C THR A 181 9.29 4.31 23.17
N GLU A 182 9.01 5.61 23.29
CA GLU A 182 8.27 6.39 22.28
C GLU A 182 8.92 6.28 20.89
N ARG A 183 10.22 6.55 20.80
CA ARG A 183 10.98 6.47 19.55
C ARG A 183 11.02 5.07 18.96
N LEU A 184 11.14 4.06 19.82
CA LEU A 184 11.13 2.66 19.38
C LEU A 184 9.75 2.28 18.83
N LEU A 185 8.67 2.63 19.54
CA LEU A 185 7.32 2.29 19.12
C LEU A 185 6.96 2.96 17.80
N GLN A 186 7.23 4.26 17.65
CA GLN A 186 7.05 4.99 16.40
C GLN A 186 7.89 4.36 15.27
N SER A 187 9.14 3.98 15.54
CA SER A 187 9.97 3.35 14.50
C SER A 187 9.46 1.97 14.07
N LEU A 188 8.81 1.23 14.98
CA LEU A 188 8.17 -0.04 14.66
C LEU A 188 6.88 0.17 13.87
N GLU A 189 6.11 1.20 14.22
CA GLU A 189 4.87 1.60 13.54
C GLU A 189 5.15 1.91 12.07
N GLU A 190 6.01 2.89 11.80
CA GLU A 190 6.48 3.28 10.46
C GLU A 190 7.02 2.06 9.68
N GLY A 191 7.74 1.17 10.37
CA GLY A 191 8.19 -0.08 9.77
C GLY A 191 7.05 -1.00 9.35
N VAL A 192 6.02 -1.16 10.18
CA VAL A 192 4.82 -1.94 9.86
C VAL A 192 4.02 -1.29 8.73
N GLU A 193 3.91 0.04 8.69
CA GLU A 193 3.27 0.79 7.60
C GLU A 193 3.96 0.59 6.27
N THR A 194 5.26 0.82 6.22
CA THR A 194 6.08 0.57 5.02
C THR A 194 5.87 -0.87 4.49
N LEU A 195 5.82 -1.87 5.37
CA LEU A 195 5.58 -3.27 4.98
C LEU A 195 4.13 -3.50 4.48
N ALA A 196 3.14 -2.81 5.06
CA ALA A 196 1.76 -2.82 4.58
C ALA A 196 1.66 -2.24 3.17
N MET A 197 2.26 -1.07 2.93
CA MET A 197 2.29 -0.42 1.62
C MET A 197 3.02 -1.27 0.56
N THR A 198 4.15 -1.89 0.95
CA THR A 198 4.87 -2.83 0.09
C THR A 198 4.03 -4.07 -0.27
N SER A 199 3.22 -4.54 0.69
CA SER A 199 2.28 -5.65 0.47
C SER A 199 1.14 -5.26 -0.46
N PHE A 200 0.58 -4.05 -0.33
CA PHE A 200 -0.41 -3.53 -1.30
C PHE A 200 0.18 -3.47 -2.71
N LEU A 201 1.37 -2.86 -2.88
CA LEU A 201 2.06 -2.80 -4.16
C LEU A 201 2.27 -4.19 -4.75
N SER A 202 2.72 -5.15 -3.93
CA SER A 202 2.91 -6.55 -4.33
C SER A 202 1.60 -7.21 -4.82
N ALA A 203 0.49 -6.96 -4.12
CA ALA A 203 -0.82 -7.49 -4.51
C ALA A 203 -1.23 -7.03 -5.90
N PHE A 204 -1.10 -5.73 -6.19
CA PHE A 204 -1.49 -5.15 -7.47
C PHE A 204 -0.50 -5.44 -8.59
N LEU A 205 0.80 -5.54 -8.30
CA LEU A 205 1.79 -6.03 -9.26
C LEU A 205 1.46 -7.45 -9.72
N CYS A 206 1.02 -8.33 -8.81
CA CYS A 206 0.58 -9.69 -9.17
C CYS A 206 -0.65 -9.67 -10.10
N VAL A 207 -1.59 -8.74 -9.90
CA VAL A 207 -2.74 -8.56 -10.82
C VAL A 207 -2.25 -8.11 -12.20
N TRP A 208 -1.43 -7.06 -12.23
CA TRP A 208 -0.91 -6.48 -13.46
C TRP A 208 -0.10 -7.48 -14.30
N MET A 209 0.84 -8.20 -13.66
CA MET A 209 1.63 -9.24 -14.32
C MET A 209 0.77 -10.39 -14.85
N GLY A 210 -0.28 -10.77 -14.11
CA GLY A 210 -1.26 -11.77 -14.55
C GLY A 210 -1.95 -11.34 -15.86
N LYS A 211 -2.34 -10.06 -15.96
CA LYS A 211 -2.95 -9.49 -17.16
C LYS A 211 -1.98 -9.38 -18.33
N ILE A 212 -0.74 -8.94 -18.11
CA ILE A 212 0.27 -8.91 -19.18
C ILE A 212 0.52 -10.32 -19.73
N ARG A 213 0.60 -11.32 -18.85
CA ARG A 213 0.80 -12.71 -19.26
C ARG A 213 -0.35 -13.22 -20.12
N SER A 214 -1.60 -12.95 -19.75
CA SER A 214 -2.75 -13.38 -20.54
C SER A 214 -2.77 -12.72 -21.93
N LEU A 215 -2.41 -11.43 -22.01
CA LEU A 215 -2.26 -10.72 -23.28
C LEU A 215 -1.14 -11.30 -24.15
N ALA A 216 0.03 -11.59 -23.57
CA ALA A 216 1.15 -12.17 -24.31
C ALA A 216 0.82 -13.57 -24.86
N VAL A 217 0.07 -14.38 -24.09
CA VAL A 217 -0.42 -15.69 -24.57
C VAL A 217 -1.39 -15.51 -25.73
N ALA A 218 -2.38 -14.63 -25.59
CA ALA A 218 -3.36 -14.37 -26.65
C ALA A 218 -2.70 -13.86 -27.95
N ALA A 219 -1.73 -12.95 -27.85
CA ALA A 219 -1.01 -12.43 -29.02
C ALA A 219 -0.20 -13.53 -29.74
N LYS A 220 0.44 -14.43 -28.97
CA LYS A 220 1.17 -15.57 -29.51
C LYS A 220 0.26 -16.61 -30.16
N GLU A 221 -0.95 -16.78 -29.66
CA GLU A 221 -1.96 -17.66 -30.28
C GLU A 221 -2.48 -17.07 -31.59
N ALA A 222 -2.76 -15.76 -31.62
CA ALA A 222 -3.16 -15.06 -32.84
C ALA A 222 -2.09 -15.13 -33.94
N SER A 223 -0.80 -14.95 -33.58
CA SER A 223 0.29 -15.03 -34.55
C SER A 223 0.51 -16.44 -35.13
N ARG A 224 -0.03 -17.49 -34.48
CA ARG A 224 0.08 -18.89 -34.95
C ARG A 224 -1.08 -19.30 -35.87
N ARG A 225 -2.12 -18.48 -35.98
CA ARG A 225 -3.31 -18.74 -36.80
C ARG A 225 -3.61 -17.52 -37.68
N PRO A 226 -2.70 -17.17 -38.61
CA PRO A 226 -2.86 -15.98 -39.45
C PRO A 226 -4.06 -16.10 -40.42
N ASP A 227 -4.58 -17.30 -40.61
CA ASP A 227 -5.71 -17.67 -41.46
C ASP A 227 -7.10 -17.41 -40.84
N MET A 228 -7.16 -16.97 -39.58
CA MET A 228 -8.42 -16.66 -38.88
C MET A 228 -8.63 -15.16 -38.60
N LEU A 229 -7.85 -14.29 -39.23
CA LEU A 229 -8.01 -12.83 -39.24
C LEU A 229 -8.49 -12.37 -40.63
#